data_AF-A0A3D6EWY6-F1
#
_entry.id   AF-A0A3D6EWY6-F1
#
_cell.length_a   1.000
_cell.length_b   1.000
_cell.length_c   1.000
_cell.angle_alpha   90.00
_cell.angle_beta   90.00
_cell.angle_gamma   90.00
#
_symmetry.space_group_name_H-M   'P 1'
#
loop_
_entity.id
_entity.type
_entity.pdbx_description
1 polymer ?
#
loop_
_entity_poly.entity_id
_entity_poly.type
_entity_poly.pdbx_seq_one_letter_code
_entity_poly.pdbx_strand_id
1 'polypeptide(L)'
;MDRNSAIGLTLIAVLLLVYFNFLAPQPQKPEATAPAQITDTLPKDSAKVVTETRLDSAALTQYGSLASFMNGTESETSIENADLRLKISNKGRINLVELKNFKTYWQKPLYLAQKNDNTFSLLSAYQGKEIDLYNLYYTPSTATKGDTTQLTFTAALGPDAFIKHIYS
;
A
#
# COMPACT_ATOMS: atom_id res chain seq x y z
N MET A 1 -38.68 43.98 24.91
CA MET A 1 -38.21 43.01 23.91
C MET A 1 -39.43 42.50 23.19
N ASP A 2 -39.48 42.72 21.88
CA ASP A 2 -40.71 42.52 21.11
C ASP A 2 -40.87 41.02 20.84
N ARG A 3 -42.08 40.49 21.01
CA ARG A 3 -42.34 39.04 20.92
C ARG A 3 -41.87 38.46 19.58
N ASN A 4 -41.95 39.26 18.52
CA ASN A 4 -41.51 38.89 17.18
C ASN A 4 -39.98 38.86 17.05
N SER A 5 -39.26 39.74 17.76
CA SER A 5 -37.79 39.70 17.81
C SER A 5 -37.27 38.53 18.63
N ALA A 6 -38.02 38.09 19.65
CA ALA A 6 -37.66 36.92 20.46
C ALA A 6 -37.75 35.62 19.64
N ILE A 7 -38.79 35.48 18.82
CA ILE A 7 -38.98 34.30 17.95
C ILE A 7 -37.87 34.21 16.88
N GLY A 8 -37.48 35.33 16.29
CA GLY A 8 -36.37 35.38 15.34
C GLY A 8 -35.04 34.95 15.98
N LEU A 9 -34.76 35.42 17.21
CA LEU A 9 -33.57 35.04 17.95
C LEU A 9 -33.54 33.53 18.26
N THR A 10 -34.68 32.95 18.64
CA THR A 10 -34.79 31.52 18.93
C THR A 10 -34.58 30.67 17.67
N LEU A 11 -35.13 31.08 16.53
CA LEU A 11 -34.93 30.38 15.25
C LEU A 11 -33.46 30.41 14.80
N ILE A 12 -32.79 31.56 14.94
CA ILE A 12 -31.37 31.69 14.62
C ILE A 12 -30.52 30.81 15.56
N ALA A 13 -30.83 30.77 16.85
CA ALA A 13 -30.12 29.93 17.82
C ALA A 13 -30.23 28.43 17.49
N VAL A 14 -31.42 27.95 17.12
CA VAL A 14 -31.63 26.55 16.71
C VAL A 14 -30.87 26.24 15.41
N LEU A 15 -30.91 27.14 14.43
CA LEU A 15 -30.19 26.98 13.17
C LEU A 15 -28.67 26.90 13.37
N LEU A 16 -28.12 27.73 14.25
CA LEU A 16 -26.70 27.70 14.61
C LEU A 16 -26.30 26.40 15.32
N LEU A 17 -27.14 25.87 16.22
CA LEU A 17 -26.87 24.60 16.88
C LEU A 17 -26.79 23.44 15.89
N VAL A 18 -27.69 23.40 14.90
CA VAL A 18 -27.65 22.38 13.84
C VAL A 18 -26.40 22.55 12.97
N TYR A 19 -26.06 23.80 12.59
CA TYR A 19 -24.87 24.09 11.80
C TYR A 19 -23.58 23.61 12.49
N PHE A 20 -23.39 23.92 13.78
CA PHE A 20 -22.19 23.52 14.51
C PHE A 20 -22.09 22.00 14.75
N ASN A 21 -23.22 21.30 14.95
CA ASN A 21 -23.19 19.86 15.23
C ASN A 21 -23.07 19.00 13.96
N PHE A 22 -23.59 19.45 12.81
CA PHE A 22 -23.66 18.62 11.60
C PHE A 22 -22.88 19.15 10.40
N LEU A 23 -22.60 20.46 10.30
CA LEU A 23 -22.08 21.07 9.08
C LEU A 23 -20.76 21.85 9.27
N ALA A 24 -20.32 22.07 10.51
CA ALA A 24 -19.06 22.74 10.79
C ALA A 24 -17.87 21.87 10.36
N PRO A 25 -16.96 22.38 9.50
CA PRO A 25 -15.71 21.70 9.17
C PRO A 25 -14.88 21.52 10.44
N GLN A 26 -14.35 20.31 10.66
CA GLN A 26 -13.36 20.08 11.72
C GLN A 26 -12.15 20.99 11.47
N PRO A 27 -11.67 21.76 12.47
CA PRO A 27 -10.46 22.55 12.31
C PRO A 27 -9.30 21.60 12.02
N GLN A 28 -8.72 21.71 10.82
CA GLN A 28 -7.47 21.04 10.49
C GLN A 28 -6.40 21.58 11.44
N LYS A 29 -5.83 20.68 12.22
CA LYS A 29 -4.66 20.94 13.04
C LYS A 29 -3.55 21.44 12.09
N PRO A 30 -2.93 22.60 12.32
CA PRO A 30 -1.79 23.02 11.52
C PRO A 30 -0.71 21.95 11.66
N GLU A 31 -0.43 21.22 10.58
CA GLU A 31 0.84 20.53 10.46
C GLU A 31 1.92 21.60 10.49
N ALA A 32 2.78 21.52 11.49
CA ALA A 32 3.94 22.37 11.59
C ALA A 32 4.81 22.16 10.35
N THR A 33 4.84 23.15 9.47
CA THR A 33 5.81 23.26 8.40
C THR A 33 7.18 23.41 9.03
N ALA A 34 7.92 22.31 9.17
CA ALA A 34 9.36 22.36 9.39
C ALA A 34 10.04 22.62 8.03
N PRO A 35 10.92 23.64 7.93
CA PRO A 35 11.56 23.99 6.66
C PRO A 35 12.48 22.87 6.17
N ALA A 36 12.47 22.69 4.84
CA ALA A 36 13.41 21.85 4.12
C ALA A 36 14.86 22.24 4.45
N GLN A 37 15.58 21.33 5.09
CA GLN A 37 17.04 21.29 5.04
C GLN A 37 17.45 20.17 4.10
N ILE A 38 17.96 20.58 2.95
CA ILE A 38 18.76 19.75 2.06
C ILE A 38 20.12 19.59 2.75
N THR A 39 20.42 18.39 3.22
CA THR A 39 21.78 18.01 3.59
C THR A 39 22.05 16.63 3.01
N ASP A 40 22.88 16.62 1.97
CA ASP A 40 23.55 15.42 1.47
C ASP A 40 24.21 14.67 2.64
N THR A 41 23.74 13.45 2.91
CA THR A 41 24.49 12.46 3.69
C THR A 41 24.38 11.10 3.02
N LEU A 42 25.54 10.66 2.54
CA LEU A 42 25.90 9.33 2.07
C LEU A 42 25.50 8.26 3.11
N PRO A 43 25.01 7.07 2.70
CA PRO A 43 24.30 6.16 3.59
C PRO A 43 25.25 5.50 4.61
N LYS A 44 24.92 5.68 5.90
CA LYS A 44 25.52 4.93 7.01
C LYS A 44 24.68 3.69 7.29
N ASP A 45 25.22 2.57 6.84
CA ASP A 45 25.19 1.24 7.44
C ASP A 45 24.08 1.01 8.49
N SER A 46 22.91 0.60 8.00
CA SER A 46 21.96 -0.14 8.83
C SER A 46 22.34 -1.61 8.73
N ALA A 47 23.00 -2.09 9.79
CA ALA A 47 23.36 -3.48 9.97
C ALA A 47 22.17 -4.38 9.61
N LYS A 48 22.31 -5.05 8.47
CA LYS A 48 21.42 -6.08 7.98
C LYS A 48 21.49 -7.20 9.02
N VAL A 49 20.45 -7.34 9.85
CA VAL A 49 20.22 -8.60 10.54
C VAL A 49 19.84 -9.59 9.44
N VAL A 50 20.85 -10.19 8.83
CA VAL A 50 20.71 -11.42 8.08
C VAL A 50 20.41 -12.46 9.13
N THR A 51 19.12 -12.64 9.43
CA THR A 51 18.68 -13.94 9.90
C THR A 51 19.10 -14.89 8.79
N GLU A 52 20.18 -15.63 9.01
CA GLU A 52 20.55 -16.75 8.14
C GLU A 52 19.36 -17.69 8.14
N THR A 53 18.51 -17.51 7.12
CA THR A 53 17.37 -18.36 6.91
C THR A 53 18.00 -19.64 6.43
N ARG A 54 18.13 -20.61 7.32
CA ARG A 54 18.62 -21.95 6.99
C ARG A 54 17.80 -22.43 5.80
N LEU A 55 18.40 -22.38 4.60
CA LEU A 55 17.74 -22.86 3.41
C LEU A 55 17.44 -24.34 3.65
N ASP A 56 16.16 -24.70 3.54
CA ASP A 56 15.77 -26.09 3.60
C ASP A 56 16.38 -26.82 2.39
N SER A 57 17.18 -27.86 2.64
CA SER A 57 17.79 -28.68 1.60
C SER A 57 16.74 -29.27 0.65
N ALA A 58 15.51 -29.51 1.13
CA ALA A 58 14.39 -29.94 0.29
C ALA A 58 13.93 -28.83 -0.67
N ALA A 59 13.85 -27.58 -0.22
CA ALA A 59 13.48 -26.46 -1.07
C ALA A 59 14.55 -26.19 -2.14
N LEU A 60 15.84 -26.31 -1.79
CA LEU A 60 16.94 -26.12 -2.75
C LEU A 60 16.92 -27.17 -3.86
N THR A 61 16.68 -28.44 -3.53
CA THR A 61 16.55 -29.51 -4.53
C THR A 61 15.29 -29.37 -5.40
N GLN A 62 14.20 -28.84 -4.82
CA GLN A 62 12.96 -28.66 -5.55
C GLN A 62 12.99 -27.43 -6.46
N TYR A 63 13.45 -26.27 -5.98
CA TYR A 63 13.29 -24.97 -6.65
C TYR A 63 14.60 -24.28 -7.04
N GLY A 64 15.76 -24.88 -6.70
CA GLY A 64 17.06 -24.33 -7.05
C GLY A 64 17.29 -22.94 -6.45
N SER A 65 17.80 -22.01 -7.26
CA SER A 65 18.07 -20.63 -6.84
C SER A 65 16.83 -19.84 -6.38
N LEU A 66 15.62 -20.33 -6.64
CA LEU A 66 14.38 -19.72 -6.13
C LEU A 66 14.10 -20.06 -4.67
N ALA A 67 14.72 -21.10 -4.12
CA ALA A 67 14.47 -21.57 -2.76
C ALA A 67 14.75 -20.51 -1.68
N SER A 68 15.74 -19.64 -1.92
CA SER A 68 16.06 -18.51 -1.04
C SER A 68 14.93 -17.48 -0.97
N PHE A 69 14.10 -17.39 -2.01
CA PHE A 69 12.96 -16.48 -2.09
C PHE A 69 11.65 -17.13 -1.62
N MET A 70 11.63 -18.42 -1.28
CA MET A 70 10.41 -19.08 -0.79
C MET A 70 10.18 -18.89 0.71
N ASN A 71 11.21 -18.49 1.44
CA ASN A 71 11.15 -18.24 2.87
C ASN A 71 11.29 -16.74 3.13
N GLY A 72 10.33 -16.19 3.87
CA GLY A 72 10.28 -14.77 4.15
C GLY A 72 9.02 -14.40 4.92
N THR A 73 8.97 -13.16 5.37
CA THR A 73 7.81 -12.58 6.04
C THR A 73 7.02 -11.77 5.03
N GLU A 74 5.71 -12.01 4.95
CA GLU A 74 4.82 -11.22 4.09
C GLU A 74 4.74 -9.80 4.65
N SER A 75 5.02 -8.81 3.79
CA SER A 75 4.84 -7.39 4.07
C SER A 75 4.04 -6.75 2.95
N GLU A 76 3.43 -5.59 3.20
CA GLU A 76 2.58 -4.89 2.24
C GLU A 76 3.12 -3.49 1.96
N THR A 77 3.06 -3.07 0.70
CA THR A 77 3.35 -1.71 0.25
C THR A 77 2.05 -1.07 -0.23
N SER A 78 1.74 0.13 0.26
CA SER A 78 0.56 0.90 -0.15
C SER A 78 0.97 1.95 -1.17
N ILE A 79 0.23 2.05 -2.28
CA ILE A 79 0.38 3.09 -3.30
C ILE A 79 -0.96 3.75 -3.53
N GLU A 80 -0.93 5.06 -3.69
CA GLU A 80 -2.14 5.87 -3.80
C GLU A 80 -1.96 6.94 -4.88
N ASN A 81 -3.00 7.17 -5.66
CA ASN A 81 -3.14 8.32 -6.54
C ASN A 81 -4.49 9.03 -6.27
N ALA A 82 -4.93 9.92 -7.15
CA ALA A 82 -6.18 10.66 -6.97
C ALA A 82 -7.42 9.74 -6.89
N ASP A 83 -7.44 8.65 -7.67
CA ASP A 83 -8.63 7.81 -7.87
C ASP A 83 -8.56 6.46 -7.15
N LEU A 84 -7.35 5.94 -6.93
CA LEU A 84 -7.09 4.57 -6.52
C LEU A 84 -6.15 4.51 -5.32
N ARG A 85 -6.41 3.54 -4.43
CA ARG A 85 -5.45 3.05 -3.46
C ARG A 85 -5.25 1.54 -3.64
N LEU A 86 -3.99 1.13 -3.73
CA LEU A 86 -3.56 -0.24 -3.89
C LEU A 86 -2.73 -0.67 -2.69
N LYS A 87 -2.97 -1.88 -2.18
CA LYS A 87 -2.03 -2.57 -1.28
C LYS A 87 -1.50 -3.80 -1.98
N ILE A 88 -0.18 -3.89 -2.10
CA ILE A 88 0.50 -4.96 -2.83
C ILE A 88 1.47 -5.62 -1.85
N SER A 89 1.36 -6.95 -1.72
CA SER A 89 2.29 -7.73 -0.89
C SER A 89 3.66 -7.80 -1.53
N ASN A 90 4.70 -7.99 -0.73
CA ASN A 90 6.04 -8.33 -1.19
C ASN A 90 6.14 -9.69 -1.88
N LYS A 91 5.02 -10.42 -2.01
CA LYS A 91 4.86 -11.57 -2.92
C LYS A 91 4.46 -11.19 -4.34
N GLY A 92 4.31 -9.89 -4.61
CA GLY A 92 3.82 -9.37 -5.88
C GLY A 92 2.32 -9.53 -6.09
N ARG A 93 1.54 -9.86 -5.06
CA ARG A 93 0.06 -9.98 -5.16
C ARG A 93 -0.63 -8.69 -4.72
N ILE A 94 -1.67 -8.30 -5.45
CA ILE A 94 -2.55 -7.20 -5.09
C ILE A 94 -3.51 -7.69 -3.99
N ASN A 95 -3.36 -7.17 -2.78
CA ASN A 95 -4.16 -7.55 -1.62
C ASN A 95 -5.37 -6.63 -1.42
N LEU A 96 -5.33 -5.40 -1.94
CA LEU A 96 -6.46 -4.48 -1.87
C LEU A 96 -6.47 -3.51 -3.04
N VAL A 97 -7.65 -3.29 -3.60
CA VAL A 97 -7.92 -2.23 -4.61
C VAL A 97 -9.12 -1.43 -4.12
N GLU A 98 -8.90 -0.17 -3.76
CA GLU A 98 -9.93 0.78 -3.32
C GLU A 98 -10.13 1.86 -4.38
N LEU A 99 -11.39 2.11 -4.76
CA LEU A 99 -11.79 3.27 -5.55
C LEU A 99 -12.13 4.43 -4.61
N LYS A 100 -11.24 5.41 -4.48
CA LYS A 100 -11.35 6.49 -3.48
C LYS A 100 -12.58 7.38 -3.66
N ASN A 101 -12.96 7.60 -4.91
CA ASN A 101 -14.06 8.49 -5.29
C ASN A 101 -15.43 7.80 -5.31
N PHE A 102 -15.50 6.52 -4.91
CA PHE A 102 -16.71 5.71 -5.00
C PHE A 102 -17.06 5.07 -3.66
N LYS A 103 -18.36 4.90 -3.45
CA LYS A 103 -18.91 4.22 -2.27
C LYS A 103 -19.83 3.10 -2.70
N THR A 104 -19.90 2.08 -1.86
CA THR A 104 -20.91 1.02 -1.98
C THR A 104 -22.31 1.58 -1.69
N TYR A 105 -23.35 0.79 -2.01
CA TYR A 105 -24.75 1.11 -1.69
C TYR A 105 -24.94 1.54 -0.21
N TRP A 106 -24.21 0.88 0.70
CA TRP A 106 -24.25 1.14 2.14
C TRP A 106 -23.33 2.28 2.61
N GLN A 107 -22.87 3.15 1.71
CA GLN A 107 -21.98 4.29 2.00
C GLN A 107 -20.59 3.92 2.56
N LYS A 108 -20.14 2.66 2.40
CA LYS A 108 -18.77 2.21 2.74
C LYS A 108 -17.81 2.41 1.57
N PRO A 109 -16.48 2.50 1.79
CA PRO A 109 -15.49 2.52 0.70
C PRO A 109 -15.70 1.37 -0.28
N LEU A 110 -15.55 1.64 -1.58
CA LEU A 110 -15.69 0.62 -2.61
C LEU A 110 -14.35 -0.07 -2.85
N TYR A 111 -14.29 -1.34 -2.44
CA TYR A 111 -13.16 -2.23 -2.75
C TYR A 111 -13.50 -3.09 -3.97
N LEU A 112 -12.64 -3.11 -4.98
CA LEU A 112 -12.76 -4.00 -6.14
C LEU A 112 -12.13 -5.36 -5.88
N ALA A 113 -11.09 -5.40 -5.07
CA ALA A 113 -10.42 -6.63 -4.66
C ALA A 113 -9.96 -6.52 -3.22
N GLN A 114 -10.06 -7.64 -2.49
CA GLN A 114 -9.59 -7.81 -1.13
C GLN A 114 -8.88 -9.17 -1.01
N LYS A 115 -7.90 -9.25 -0.10
CA LYS A 115 -7.04 -10.42 0.13
C LYS A 115 -7.80 -11.72 0.35
N ASN A 116 -8.93 -11.66 1.06
CA ASN A 116 -9.69 -12.85 1.44
C ASN A 116 -10.74 -13.27 0.40
N ASP A 117 -11.01 -12.39 -0.58
CA ASP A 117 -12.10 -12.58 -1.55
C ASP A 117 -11.58 -13.06 -2.91
N ASN A 118 -10.25 -13.13 -3.08
CA ASN A 118 -9.61 -13.42 -4.37
C ASN A 118 -8.47 -14.42 -4.20
N THR A 119 -8.41 -15.39 -5.11
CA THR A 119 -7.27 -16.29 -5.24
C THR A 119 -6.56 -15.96 -6.54
N PHE A 120 -5.27 -15.64 -6.45
CA PHE A 120 -4.42 -15.38 -7.61
C PHE A 120 -3.28 -16.40 -7.62
N SER A 121 -3.00 -16.95 -8.81
CA SER A 121 -1.83 -17.77 -9.08
C SER A 121 -1.19 -17.30 -10.36
N LEU A 122 0.14 -17.22 -10.36
CA LEU A 122 0.92 -16.87 -11.53
C LEU A 122 1.92 -17.98 -11.80
N LEU A 123 1.47 -18.98 -12.55
CA LEU A 123 2.25 -20.17 -12.85
C LEU A 123 3.29 -19.89 -13.94
N SER A 124 4.50 -20.36 -13.72
CA SER A 124 5.61 -20.31 -14.67
C SER A 124 6.41 -21.61 -14.61
N ALA A 125 7.25 -21.85 -15.62
CA ALA A 125 8.15 -23.00 -15.64
C ALA A 125 9.59 -22.53 -15.40
N TYR A 126 10.25 -23.09 -14.39
CA TYR A 126 11.65 -22.83 -14.09
C TYR A 126 12.41 -24.15 -13.94
N GLN A 127 13.47 -24.33 -14.74
CA GLN A 127 14.27 -25.57 -14.77
C GLN A 127 13.42 -26.85 -14.92
N GLY A 128 12.39 -26.80 -15.77
CA GLY A 128 11.51 -27.94 -16.04
C GLY A 128 10.46 -28.24 -14.97
N LYS A 129 10.29 -27.35 -13.98
CA LYS A 129 9.28 -27.48 -12.92
C LYS A 129 8.33 -26.30 -12.93
N GLU A 130 7.05 -26.57 -12.67
CA GLU A 130 6.06 -25.52 -12.48
C GLU A 130 6.26 -24.83 -11.12
N ILE A 131 6.13 -23.51 -11.10
CA ILE A 131 6.21 -22.70 -9.90
C ILE A 131 5.19 -21.56 -9.97
N ASP A 132 4.50 -21.32 -8.85
CA ASP A 132 3.70 -20.10 -8.68
C ASP A 132 4.61 -18.96 -8.21
N LEU A 133 4.76 -17.93 -9.05
CA LEU A 133 5.59 -16.76 -8.78
C LEU A 133 5.08 -15.95 -7.59
N TYR A 134 3.81 -16.09 -7.21
CA TYR A 134 3.26 -15.46 -6.01
C TYR A 134 3.59 -16.19 -4.71
N ASN A 135 4.27 -17.33 -4.76
CA ASN A 135 4.82 -17.97 -3.57
C ASN A 135 6.20 -17.42 -3.18
N LEU A 136 6.83 -16.66 -4.06
CA LEU A 136 8.14 -16.06 -3.82
C LEU A 136 8.01 -14.72 -3.09
N TYR A 137 9.00 -14.39 -2.27
CA TYR A 137 9.18 -13.09 -1.62
C TYR A 137 10.17 -12.25 -2.42
N TYR A 138 9.81 -11.00 -2.66
CA TYR A 138 10.54 -10.05 -3.47
C TYR A 138 10.92 -8.82 -2.66
N THR A 139 11.94 -8.11 -3.10
CA THR A 139 12.35 -6.83 -2.51
C THR A 139 11.61 -5.68 -3.23
N PRO A 140 10.78 -4.89 -2.54
CA PRO A 140 10.10 -3.74 -3.14
C PRO A 140 11.07 -2.57 -3.36
N SER A 141 10.85 -1.82 -4.43
CA SER A 141 11.43 -0.50 -4.67
C SER A 141 10.42 0.38 -5.42
N THR A 142 10.36 1.66 -5.06
CA THR A 142 9.49 2.64 -5.70
C THR A 142 10.33 3.67 -6.45
N ALA A 143 9.83 4.11 -7.59
CA ALA A 143 10.41 5.17 -8.39
C ALA A 143 9.30 6.02 -9.01
N THR A 144 9.46 7.34 -8.99
CA THR A 144 8.54 8.25 -9.67
C THR A 144 9.16 8.69 -10.98
N LYS A 145 8.42 8.56 -12.08
CA LYS A 145 8.80 9.02 -13.42
C LYS A 145 7.74 9.98 -13.93
N GLY A 146 7.99 11.29 -13.80
CA GLY A 146 6.98 12.31 -14.08
C GLY A 146 5.78 12.13 -13.17
N ASP A 147 4.59 11.98 -13.75
CA ASP A 147 3.34 11.78 -13.02
C ASP A 147 3.05 10.30 -12.67
N THR A 148 3.93 9.38 -13.07
CA THR A 148 3.74 7.93 -12.87
C THR A 148 4.55 7.44 -11.68
N THR A 149 3.89 6.77 -10.72
CA THR A 149 4.57 6.07 -9.62
C THR A 149 4.75 4.61 -9.98
N GLN A 150 6.00 4.18 -10.16
CA GLN A 150 6.35 2.81 -10.48
C GLN A 150 6.80 2.05 -9.21
N LEU A 151 6.18 0.91 -8.94
CA LEU A 151 6.58 -0.05 -7.90
C LEU A 151 7.13 -1.30 -8.54
N THR A 152 8.34 -1.65 -8.16
CA THR A 152 9.03 -2.83 -8.65
C THR A 152 9.32 -3.78 -7.49
N PHE A 153 8.93 -5.03 -7.63
CA PHE A 153 9.30 -6.11 -6.73
C PHE A 153 10.34 -6.98 -7.40
N THR A 154 11.55 -7.08 -6.85
CA THR A 154 12.67 -7.80 -7.48
C THR A 154 13.12 -9.00 -6.65
N ALA A 155 13.30 -10.15 -7.29
CA ALA A 155 14.03 -11.31 -6.77
C ALA A 155 15.26 -11.54 -7.66
N ALA A 156 16.46 -11.37 -7.10
CA ALA A 156 17.72 -11.48 -7.84
C ALA A 156 18.31 -12.89 -7.69
N LEU A 157 18.27 -13.68 -8.77
CA LEU A 157 18.75 -15.07 -8.83
C LEU A 157 20.26 -15.16 -9.10
N GLY A 158 20.87 -14.09 -9.60
CA GLY A 158 22.28 -13.96 -9.91
C GLY A 158 22.60 -12.58 -10.47
N PRO A 159 23.84 -12.33 -10.94
CA PRO A 159 24.27 -11.03 -11.46
C PRO A 159 23.38 -10.51 -12.58
N ASP A 160 22.99 -11.39 -13.51
CA ASP A 160 22.19 -11.04 -14.70
C ASP A 160 20.83 -11.77 -14.74
N ALA A 161 20.42 -12.39 -13.64
CA ALA A 161 19.18 -13.17 -13.56
C ALA A 161 18.26 -12.61 -12.47
N PHE A 162 17.07 -12.17 -12.84
CA PHE A 162 16.09 -11.60 -11.92
C PHE A 162 14.66 -11.91 -12.35
N ILE A 163 13.76 -11.92 -11.38
CA ILE A 163 12.31 -11.86 -11.59
C ILE A 163 11.83 -10.52 -11.06
N LYS A 164 11.04 -9.79 -11.86
CA LYS A 164 10.50 -8.49 -11.51
C LYS A 164 9.00 -8.43 -11.74
N HIS A 165 8.25 -7.98 -10.73
CA HIS A 165 6.87 -7.50 -10.91
C HIS A 165 6.89 -5.97 -10.93
N ILE A 166 6.36 -5.36 -11.98
CA ILE A 166 6.37 -3.91 -12.17
C ILE A 166 4.93 -3.42 -12.26
N TYR A 167 4.59 -2.46 -11.41
CA TYR A 167 3.31 -1.76 -11.37
C TYR A 167 3.58 -0.27 -11.65
N SER A 168 2.77 0.39 -12.48
CA SER A 168 2.94 1.80 -12.87
C SER A 168 1.61 2.49 -13.11
#